data_AF-A0A948R8D1-F1
#
_entry.id   AF-A0A948R8D1-F1
#
_cell.length_a   1.000
_cell.length_b   1.000
_cell.length_c   1.000
_cell.angle_alpha   90.00
_cell.angle_beta   90.00
_cell.angle_gamma   90.00
#
_symmetry.space_group_name_H-M   'P 1'
#
loop_
_entity.id
_entity.type
_entity.pdbx_description
1 polymer ?
#
loop_
_entity_poly.entity_id
_entity_poly.type
_entity_poly.pdbx_seq_one_letter_code
_entity_poly.pdbx_strand_id
1 'polypeptide(L)'
;TFAFGSTDMGNVSQLVPAIHPTVAVAPSDVVIHTPQFMEAAASETGNRGILDGAKALAMTVLDLLANPKMVTKAKEEFVRQK
;
A
#
# COMPACT_ATOMS: atom_id res chain seq x y z
N THR A 1 8.40 -12.96 9.74
CA THR A 1 7.29 -12.71 10.68
C THR A 1 6.38 -11.66 10.07
N PHE A 2 5.09 -11.95 9.89
CA PHE A 2 4.13 -10.91 9.48
C PHE A 2 4.00 -9.93 10.64
N ALA A 3 4.35 -8.65 10.42
CA ALA A 3 4.11 -7.60 11.40
C ALA A 3 2.66 -7.13 11.28
N PHE A 4 1.96 -6.98 12.40
CA PHE A 4 0.65 -6.35 12.43
C PHE A 4 0.82 -4.82 12.39
N GLY A 5 0.08 -4.15 11.52
CA GLY A 5 0.03 -2.68 11.44
C GLY A 5 -1.06 -2.09 12.32
N SER A 6 -0.89 -0.83 12.74
CA SER A 6 -1.91 -0.03 13.40
C SER A 6 -2.02 1.31 12.67
N THR A 7 -3.05 1.46 11.84
CA THR A 7 -3.28 2.63 10.98
C THR A 7 -4.78 2.88 10.85
N ASP A 8 -5.15 4.15 10.74
CA ASP A 8 -6.51 4.62 10.45
C ASP A 8 -7.03 4.16 9.07
N MET A 9 -6.16 3.73 8.15
CA MET A 9 -6.58 3.07 6.90
C MET A 9 -7.39 1.80 7.18
N GLY A 10 -7.18 1.15 8.33
CA GLY A 10 -8.00 0.04 8.79
C GLY A 10 -9.46 0.43 9.06
N ASN A 11 -9.73 1.67 9.48
CA ASN A 11 -11.10 2.19 9.61
C ASN A 11 -11.74 2.39 8.23
N VAL A 12 -11.00 2.94 7.28
CA VAL A 12 -11.46 3.12 5.89
C VAL A 12 -11.77 1.76 5.24
N SER A 13 -10.93 0.76 5.49
CA SER A 13 -11.14 -0.60 4.99
C SER A 13 -12.36 -1.29 5.60
N GLN A 14 -13.02 -0.71 6.62
CA GLN A 14 -14.33 -1.18 7.07
C GLN A 14 -15.48 -0.60 6.24
N LEU A 15 -15.26 0.40 5.40
CA LEU A 15 -16.33 1.09 4.67
C LEU A 15 -16.28 0.80 3.17
N VAL A 16 -15.09 0.61 2.60
CA VAL A 16 -14.88 0.39 1.17
C VAL A 16 -13.77 -0.63 0.91
N PRO A 17 -13.73 -1.27 -0.28
CA PRO A 17 -12.56 -2.03 -0.71
C PRO A 17 -11.30 -1.16 -0.65
N ALA A 18 -10.26 -1.65 0.00
CA ALA A 18 -9.09 -0.85 0.37
C ALA A 18 -7.82 -1.71 0.39
N ILE A 19 -6.67 -1.08 0.16
CA ILE A 19 -5.34 -1.70 0.29
C ILE A 19 -4.42 -0.77 1.09
N HIS A 20 -3.45 -1.34 1.80
CA HIS A 20 -2.36 -0.62 2.46
C HIS A 20 -1.03 -1.38 2.24
N PRO A 21 -0.50 -1.39 1.00
CA PRO A 21 0.73 -2.08 0.68
C PRO A 21 1.96 -1.34 1.23
N THR A 22 3.09 -2.04 1.29
CA THR A 22 4.39 -1.47 1.66
C THR A 22 5.37 -1.60 0.50
N VAL A 23 6.23 -0.59 0.32
CA VAL A 23 7.33 -0.60 -0.65
C VAL A 23 8.64 -0.54 0.14
N ALA A 24 9.58 -1.43 -0.18
CA ALA A 24 10.86 -1.50 0.52
C ALA A 24 11.74 -0.29 0.14
N VAL A 25 12.09 0.53 1.12
CA VAL A 25 12.98 1.69 0.96
C VAL A 25 14.24 1.63 1.83
N ALA A 26 14.37 0.57 2.63
CA ALA A 26 15.48 0.33 3.55
C ALA A 26 15.90 -1.15 3.51
N PRO A 27 17.13 -1.49 3.93
CA PRO A 27 17.55 -2.86 4.17
C PRO A 27 16.62 -3.59 5.14
N SER A 28 16.54 -4.93 5.03
CA SER A 28 15.57 -5.75 5.75
C SER A 28 15.74 -5.77 7.27
N ASP A 29 16.93 -5.41 7.77
CA ASP A 29 17.27 -5.30 9.18
C ASP A 29 16.94 -3.93 9.79
N VAL A 30 16.57 -2.94 8.97
CA VAL A 30 16.17 -1.61 9.44
C VAL A 30 14.68 -1.58 9.77
N VAL A 31 14.35 -1.34 11.04
CA VAL A 31 12.98 -1.29 11.54
C VAL A 31 12.39 0.12 11.39
N ILE A 32 11.09 0.20 11.05
CA ILE A 32 10.33 1.46 11.07
C ILE A 32 10.36 2.15 12.44
N HIS A 33 10.13 3.46 12.49
CA HIS A 33 10.21 4.28 13.71
C HIS A 33 11.61 4.38 14.34
N THR A 34 12.67 4.29 13.54
CA THR A 34 14.06 4.49 13.98
C THR A 34 14.74 5.63 13.21
N PRO A 35 15.79 6.26 13.76
CA PRO A 35 16.59 7.24 13.02
C PRO A 35 17.17 6.69 11.70
N GLN A 36 17.56 5.42 11.68
CA GLN A 36 18.09 4.75 10.49
C GLN A 36 17.02 4.65 9.39
N PHE A 37 15.78 4.37 9.75
CA PHE A 37 14.68 4.36 8.78
C PHE A 37 14.36 5.77 8.25
N MET A 38 14.46 6.80 9.10
CA MET A 38 14.32 8.19 8.68
C MET A 38 15.37 8.56 7.62
N GLU A 39 16.64 8.20 7.85
CA GLU A 39 17.72 8.41 6.87
C GLU A 39 17.47 7.65 5.57
N ALA A 40 17.05 6.38 5.65
CA ALA A 40 16.72 5.57 4.48
C ALA A 40 15.55 6.17 3.68
N ALA A 41 14.50 6.67 4.36
CA ALA A 41 13.36 7.31 3.72
C ALA A 41 13.73 8.61 2.99
N ALA A 42 14.71 9.36 3.50
CA ALA A 42 15.22 10.59 2.87
C ALA A 42 16.30 10.34 1.78
N SER A 43 16.66 9.07 1.54
CA SER A 43 17.71 8.70 0.60
C SER A 43 17.23 8.62 -0.86
N GLU A 44 18.17 8.44 -1.80
CA GLU A 44 17.84 8.16 -3.21
C GLU A 44 17.05 6.85 -3.37
N THR A 45 17.26 5.86 -2.50
CA THR A 45 16.43 4.63 -2.47
C THR A 45 15.01 4.94 -2.02
N GLY A 46 14.83 5.81 -1.02
CA GLY A 46 13.52 6.34 -0.63
C GLY A 46 12.80 7.02 -1.78
N ASN A 47 13.51 7.91 -2.50
CA ASN A 47 12.96 8.59 -3.67
C ASN A 47 12.55 7.63 -4.80
N ARG A 48 13.34 6.57 -5.05
CA ARG A 48 12.95 5.51 -6.00
C ARG A 48 11.70 4.77 -5.53
N GLY A 49 11.61 4.44 -4.25
CA GLY A 49 10.43 3.81 -3.67
C GLY A 49 9.16 4.66 -3.80
N ILE A 50 9.27 5.99 -3.70
CA ILE A 50 8.15 6.91 -3.98
C ILE A 50 7.67 6.75 -5.42
N LEU A 51 8.59 6.72 -6.40
CA LEU A 51 8.24 6.53 -7.81
C LEU A 51 7.61 5.17 -8.07
N ASP A 52 8.12 4.11 -7.43
CA ASP A 52 7.56 2.77 -7.55
C ASP A 52 6.15 2.70 -6.97
N GLY A 53 5.93 3.27 -5.78
CA GLY A 53 4.61 3.36 -5.15
C GLY A 53 3.62 4.17 -6.00
N ALA A 54 4.05 5.32 -6.53
CA ALA A 54 3.20 6.16 -7.38
C ALA A 54 2.80 5.43 -8.68
N LYS A 55 3.75 4.77 -9.35
CA LYS A 55 3.46 3.99 -10.56
C LYS A 55 2.57 2.80 -10.27
N ALA A 56 2.81 2.07 -9.18
CA ALA A 56 1.98 0.93 -8.79
C ALA A 56 0.53 1.35 -8.54
N LEU A 57 0.32 2.48 -7.84
CA LEU A 57 -1.01 3.04 -7.63
C LEU A 57 -1.68 3.47 -8.94
N ALA A 58 -0.94 4.18 -9.80
CA ALA A 58 -1.46 4.63 -11.09
C ALA A 58 -1.85 3.46 -12.02
N MET A 59 -1.01 2.42 -12.10
CA MET A 59 -1.30 1.21 -12.87
C MET A 59 -2.50 0.46 -12.29
N THR A 60 -2.62 0.37 -10.95
CA THR A 60 -3.80 -0.23 -10.31
C THR A 60 -5.07 0.52 -10.70
N VAL A 61 -5.06 1.86 -10.66
CA VAL A 61 -6.21 2.67 -11.08
C VAL A 61 -6.49 2.46 -12.58
N LEU A 62 -5.46 2.42 -13.41
CA LEU A 62 -5.61 2.17 -14.85
C LEU A 62 -6.31 0.83 -15.12
N ASP A 63 -5.91 -0.25 -14.44
CA ASP A 63 -6.54 -1.56 -14.59
C ASP A 63 -8.03 -1.53 -14.20
N LEU A 64 -8.36 -0.84 -13.11
CA LEU A 64 -9.76 -0.68 -12.66
C LEU A 64 -10.60 0.12 -13.66
N LEU A 65 -10.03 1.16 -14.28
CA LEU A 65 -10.69 1.96 -15.30
C LEU A 65 -10.83 1.20 -16.63
N ALA A 66 -9.79 0.47 -17.04
CA ALA A 66 -9.77 -0.32 -18.26
C ALA A 66 -10.71 -1.54 -18.17
N ASN A 67 -10.92 -2.09 -16.97
CA ASN A 67 -11.83 -3.19 -16.73
C ASN A 67 -12.76 -2.94 -15.53
N PRO A 68 -13.89 -2.22 -15.73
CA PRO A 68 -14.84 -1.91 -14.67
C PRO A 68 -15.42 -3.12 -13.94
N LYS A 69 -15.37 -4.33 -14.53
CA LYS A 69 -15.79 -5.57 -13.86
C LYS A 69 -14.92 -5.89 -12.63
N MET A 70 -13.66 -5.45 -12.62
CA MET A 70 -12.78 -5.61 -11.44
C MET A 70 -13.30 -4.81 -10.24
N VAL A 71 -13.85 -3.61 -10.47
CA VAL A 71 -14.47 -2.80 -9.41
C VAL A 71 -15.70 -3.51 -8.86
N THR A 72 -16.56 -4.06 -9.72
CA THR A 72 -17.71 -4.86 -9.29
C THR A 72 -17.28 -6.04 -8.44
N LYS A 73 -16.30 -6.83 -8.91
CA LYS A 73 -15.78 -7.99 -8.18
C LYS A 73 -15.20 -7.60 -6.81
N ALA A 74 -14.41 -6.53 -6.75
CA ALA A 74 -13.84 -6.05 -5.49
C ALA A 74 -14.93 -5.63 -4.49
N LYS A 75 -16.01 -4.99 -4.95
CA LYS A 75 -17.17 -4.65 -4.11
C LYS A 75 -17.94 -5.88 -3.64
N GLU A 76 -18.17 -6.85 -4.51
CA GLU A 76 -18.85 -8.11 -4.16
C GLU A 76 -18.05 -8.92 -3.15
N GLU A 77 -16.72 -9.00 -3.31
CA GLU A 77 -15.83 -9.66 -2.35
C GLU A 77 -15.85 -8.95 -1.00
N PHE A 78 -15.76 -7.62 -0.99
CA PHE A 78 -15.83 -6.81 0.22
C PHE A 78 -17.12 -7.03 1.02
N VAL A 79 -18.27 -7.14 0.34
CA VAL A 79 -19.56 -7.43 1.00
C VAL A 79 -19.61 -8.85 1.57
N ARG A 80 -18.90 -9.81 0.97
CA ARG A 80 -18.89 -11.22 1.39
C ARG A 80 -17.95 -11.50 2.57
N GLN A 81 -16.86 -10.74 2.67
CA GLN A 81 -15.84 -10.90 3.71
C GLN A 81 -16.11 -10.03 4.95
N LYS A 82 -17.12 -9.16 4.88
CA LYS A 82 -17.80 -8.64 6.07
C LYS A 82 -18.77 -9.66 6.62
#